data_AF-A0A822ZED0-F1
#
_entry.id   AF-A0A822ZED0-F1
#
_cell.length_a   1.000
_cell.length_b   1.000
_cell.length_c   1.000
_cell.angle_alpha   90.00
_cell.angle_beta   90.00
_cell.angle_gamma   90.00
#
_symmetry.space_group_name_H-M   'P 1'
#
loop_
_entity.id
_entity.type
_entity.pdbx_description
1 polymer ?
#
loop_
_entity_poly.entity_id
_entity_poly.type
_entity_poly.pdbx_seq_one_letter_code
_entity_poly.pdbx_strand_id
1 'polypeptide(L)'
;MRDFYMEISFHFKSPIVPFVGKITPLNTYKIWKRDGNLCTDTSLIGFDGLKIQRVDQSFLFLGDGDRDFGVPSGSLLVLNRDKWKIFYAFENVGTPMSEADVGRLCS
;
A
#
# COMPACT_ATOMS: atom_id res chain seq x y z
N MET A 1 12.26 13.32 -9.80
CA MET A 1 10.99 12.76 -10.34
C MET A 1 9.90 13.81 -10.20
N ARG A 2 9.02 14.03 -11.19
CA ARG A 2 7.94 15.03 -11.09
C ARG A 2 6.83 14.55 -10.15
N ASP A 3 6.09 15.48 -9.59
CA ASP A 3 4.90 15.19 -8.78
C ASP A 3 3.76 14.70 -9.65
N PHE A 4 2.95 13.79 -9.13
CA PHE A 4 1.82 13.25 -9.87
C PHE A 4 0.71 12.74 -8.97
N TYR A 5 -0.46 12.63 -9.59
CA TYR A 5 -1.61 11.92 -9.07
C TYR A 5 -2.03 10.84 -10.04
N MET A 6 -2.38 9.66 -9.54
CA MET A 6 -2.86 8.55 -10.33
C MET A 6 -3.99 7.82 -9.61
N GLU A 7 -5.08 7.57 -10.33
CA GLU A 7 -6.14 6.67 -9.90
C GLU A 7 -6.18 5.44 -10.79
N ILE A 8 -6.26 4.25 -10.19
CA ILE A 8 -6.42 2.98 -10.91
C ILE A 8 -7.69 2.33 -10.37
N SER A 9 -8.68 2.13 -11.23
CA SER A 9 -9.93 1.44 -10.86
C SER A 9 -10.01 0.08 -11.52
N PHE A 10 -10.16 -0.96 -10.71
CA PHE A 10 -10.29 -2.33 -11.18
C PHE A 10 -11.75 -2.77 -11.24
N HIS A 11 -12.13 -3.37 -12.38
CA HIS A 11 -13.43 -4.01 -12.57
C HIS A 11 -13.22 -5.47 -12.96
N PHE A 12 -13.57 -6.39 -12.07
CA PHE A 12 -13.47 -7.82 -12.33
C PHE A 12 -14.80 -8.37 -12.87
N LYS A 13 -14.77 -9.07 -14.00
CA LYS A 13 -15.92 -9.83 -14.51
C LYS A 13 -15.53 -11.30 -14.57
N SER A 14 -16.12 -12.13 -13.71
CA SER A 14 -15.91 -13.58 -13.75
C SER A 14 -17.17 -14.28 -14.27
N PRO A 15 -17.07 -15.09 -15.35
CA PRO A 15 -18.20 -15.86 -15.87
C PRO A 15 -18.45 -17.19 -15.12
N ILE A 16 -17.55 -17.60 -14.23
CA ILE A 16 -17.58 -18.94 -13.57
C ILE A 16 -18.13 -18.86 -12.14
N VAL A 17 -18.01 -17.70 -11.48
CA VAL A 17 -18.49 -17.53 -10.10
C VAL A 17 -19.82 -16.77 -10.11
N PRO A 18 -20.95 -17.41 -9.73
CA PRO A 18 -22.24 -16.74 -9.68
C PRO A 18 -22.21 -15.59 -8.65
N PHE A 19 -22.86 -14.47 -8.95
CA PHE A 19 -22.94 -13.25 -8.12
C PHE A 19 -21.68 -12.36 -8.02
N VAL A 20 -20.58 -12.63 -8.74
CA VAL A 20 -19.42 -11.71 -8.76
C VAL A 20 -19.81 -10.30 -9.20
N GLY A 21 -20.79 -10.12 -10.08
CA GLY A 21 -21.23 -8.79 -10.51
C GLY A 21 -21.75 -7.86 -9.37
N LYS A 22 -22.29 -8.43 -8.27
CA LYS A 22 -22.71 -7.66 -7.08
C LYS A 22 -21.61 -7.51 -6.03
N ILE A 23 -20.58 -8.32 -6.15
CA ILE A 23 -19.50 -8.50 -5.17
C ILE A 23 -18.18 -7.94 -5.72
N THR A 24 -18.18 -7.45 -6.97
CA THR A 24 -17.02 -6.83 -7.60
C THR A 24 -16.61 -5.64 -6.76
N PRO A 25 -15.49 -5.72 -6.06
CA PRO A 25 -15.06 -4.55 -5.35
C PRO A 25 -14.44 -3.67 -6.39
N LEU A 26 -15.11 -2.55 -6.64
CA LEU A 26 -14.51 -1.41 -7.30
C LEU A 26 -13.32 -1.00 -6.42
N ASN A 27 -12.19 -1.63 -6.66
CA ASN A 27 -10.95 -1.32 -5.97
C ASN A 27 -10.37 -0.14 -6.74
N THR A 28 -10.54 1.05 -6.19
CA THR A 28 -9.85 2.25 -6.67
C THR A 28 -8.60 2.42 -5.83
N TYR A 29 -7.43 2.36 -6.45
CA TYR A 29 -6.17 2.74 -5.84
C TYR A 29 -5.89 4.19 -6.19
N LYS A 30 -5.60 4.99 -5.19
CA LYS A 30 -5.24 6.40 -5.38
C LYS A 30 -3.81 6.59 -4.91
N ILE A 31 -2.99 7.16 -5.78
CA ILE A 31 -1.56 7.31 -5.57
C ILE A 31 -1.22 8.77 -5.76
N TRP A 32 -0.62 9.38 -4.74
CA TRP A 32 -0.14 10.75 -4.76
C TRP A 32 1.35 10.73 -4.48
N LYS A 33 2.13 11.28 -5.39
CA LYS A 33 3.56 11.49 -5.20
C LYS A 33 3.84 12.98 -5.16
N ARG A 34 4.57 13.41 -4.14
CA ARG A 34 5.06 14.78 -3.99
C ARG A 34 6.48 14.76 -3.44
N ASP A 35 7.42 15.39 -4.14
CA ASP A 35 8.84 15.43 -3.76
C ASP A 35 9.43 14.03 -3.54
N GLY A 36 9.97 13.71 -2.36
CA GLY A 36 10.42 12.37 -1.99
C GLY A 36 9.31 11.47 -1.41
N ASN A 37 8.10 11.98 -1.24
CA ASN A 37 7.02 11.33 -0.50
C ASN A 37 5.98 10.71 -1.44
N LEU A 38 5.40 9.59 -1.00
CA LEU A 38 4.38 8.84 -1.73
C LEU A 38 3.30 8.38 -0.76
N CYS A 39 2.04 8.71 -1.05
CA CYS A 39 0.88 8.16 -0.37
C CYS A 39 0.09 7.28 -1.33
N THR A 40 -0.34 6.12 -0.87
CA THR A 40 -1.18 5.20 -1.64
C THR A 40 -2.35 4.74 -0.80
N ASP A 41 -3.56 5.11 -1.19
CA ASP A 41 -4.79 4.62 -0.58
C ASP A 41 -5.27 3.38 -1.33
N THR A 42 -5.49 2.31 -0.59
CA THR A 42 -6.07 1.08 -1.11
C THR A 42 -7.25 0.64 -0.25
N SER A 43 -8.31 0.21 -0.92
CA SER A 43 -9.39 -0.57 -0.34
C SER A 43 -9.17 -2.00 -0.82
N LEU A 44 -8.16 -2.68 -0.28
CA LEU A 44 -7.76 -3.98 -0.77
C LEU A 44 -8.79 -5.02 -0.37
N ILE A 45 -9.29 -5.79 -1.32
CA ILE A 45 -10.15 -6.94 -1.02
C ILE A 45 -9.33 -8.22 -1.16
N GLY A 46 -9.00 -8.79 -0.01
CA GLY A 46 -8.42 -10.12 0.11
C GLY A 46 -9.50 -11.20 0.19
N PHE A 47 -9.09 -12.44 -0.08
CA PHE A 47 -9.93 -13.61 0.06
C PHE A 47 -9.32 -14.53 1.12
N ASP A 48 -10.11 -14.91 2.13
CA ASP A 48 -9.79 -15.98 3.07
C ASP A 48 -10.76 -17.14 2.81
N GLY A 49 -10.33 -18.08 1.96
CA GLY A 49 -11.20 -19.09 1.37
C GLY A 49 -12.28 -18.46 0.49
N LEU A 50 -13.55 -18.52 0.93
CA LEU A 50 -14.69 -17.88 0.25
C LEU A 50 -15.11 -16.54 0.90
N LYS A 51 -14.46 -16.13 1.99
CA LYS A 51 -14.80 -14.88 2.69
C LYS A 51 -14.04 -13.71 2.07
N ILE A 52 -14.77 -12.65 1.80
CA ILE A 52 -14.21 -11.38 1.33
C ILE A 52 -13.80 -10.56 2.54
N GLN A 53 -12.51 -10.22 2.60
CA GLN A 53 -11.97 -9.32 3.60
C GLN A 53 -11.59 -8.02 2.92
N ARG A 54 -12.37 -6.96 3.18
CA ARG A 54 -12.02 -5.60 2.76
C ARG A 54 -11.12 -5.00 3.84
N VAL A 55 -9.92 -4.62 3.44
CA VAL A 55 -8.95 -3.95 4.29
C VAL A 55 -8.75 -2.55 3.74
N ASP A 56 -9.14 -1.55 4.52
CA ASP A 56 -8.98 -0.15 4.13
C ASP A 56 -7.67 0.39 4.72
N GLN A 57 -6.65 0.54 3.86
CA GLN A 57 -5.31 0.90 4.28
C GLN A 57 -4.72 2.00 3.41
N SER A 58 -3.83 2.79 4.02
CA SER A 58 -3.01 3.77 3.32
C SER A 58 -1.53 3.45 3.57
N PHE A 59 -0.74 3.41 2.51
CA PHE A 59 0.71 3.28 2.58
C PHE A 59 1.33 4.66 2.40
N LEU A 60 2.18 5.06 3.33
CA LEU A 60 2.85 6.35 3.32
C LEU A 60 4.35 6.12 3.34
N PHE A 61 5.02 6.44 2.23
CA PHE A 61 6.46 6.51 2.15
C PHE A 61 6.91 7.96 2.35
N LEU A 62 7.76 8.18 3.35
CA LEU A 62 8.34 9.48 3.68
C LEU A 62 9.81 9.48 3.28
N GLY A 63 10.11 10.04 2.11
CA GLY A 63 11.47 10.10 1.57
C GLY A 63 12.41 10.89 2.49
N ASP A 64 12.01 12.09 2.88
CA ASP A 64 12.80 12.95 3.76
C ASP A 64 12.52 12.73 5.25
N GLY A 65 11.53 11.88 5.57
CA GLY A 65 11.06 11.67 6.94
C GLY A 65 10.18 12.83 7.43
N ASP A 66 9.91 12.84 8.72
CA ASP A 66 9.15 13.91 9.38
C ASP A 66 9.76 14.22 10.75
N ARG A 67 10.29 15.42 10.91
CA ARG A 67 10.98 15.83 12.16
C ARG A 67 10.01 16.09 13.30
N ASP A 68 8.80 16.55 12.99
CA ASP A 68 7.80 16.92 14.00
C ASP A 68 7.22 15.65 14.65
N PHE A 69 7.15 14.56 13.90
CA PHE A 69 6.68 13.26 14.37
C PHE A 69 7.80 12.25 14.64
N GLY A 70 9.08 12.65 14.51
CA GLY A 70 10.23 11.78 14.76
C GLY A 70 10.37 10.60 13.79
N VAL A 71 9.84 10.73 12.58
CA VAL A 71 9.86 9.67 11.56
C VAL A 71 11.15 9.80 10.74
N PRO A 72 12.00 8.74 10.66
CA PRO A 72 13.23 8.80 9.90
C PRO A 72 12.98 8.84 8.38
N SER A 73 13.95 9.38 7.65
CA SER A 73 13.95 9.41 6.18
C SER A 73 13.93 7.98 5.60
N GLY A 74 13.17 7.77 4.52
CA GLY A 74 12.97 6.47 3.90
C GLY A 74 11.96 5.56 4.63
N SER A 75 11.21 6.07 5.60
CA SER A 75 10.21 5.28 6.32
C SER A 75 9.02 4.91 5.45
N LEU A 76 8.58 3.65 5.55
CA LEU A 76 7.31 3.19 5.03
C LEU A 76 6.35 2.91 6.19
N LEU A 77 5.32 3.74 6.30
CA LEU A 77 4.25 3.63 7.28
C LEU A 77 3.01 3.03 6.63
N VAL A 78 2.26 2.27 7.40
CA VAL A 78 0.96 1.75 6.97
C VAL A 78 -0.09 2.20 7.98
N LEU A 79 -1.11 2.89 7.49
CA LEU A 79 -2.28 3.29 8.23
C LEU A 79 -3.40 2.29 7.96
N ASN A 80 -3.87 1.60 9.00
CA ASN A 80 -5.15 0.91 8.97
C ASN A 80 -6.24 1.93 9.29
N ARG A 81 -7.11 2.22 8.31
CA ARG A 81 -8.16 3.23 8.43
C ARG A 81 -9.34 2.76 9.28
N ASP A 82 -9.61 1.46 9.29
CA ASP A 82 -10.68 0.87 10.13
C ASP A 82 -10.40 1.04 11.63
N LYS A 83 -9.13 0.89 12.02
CA LYS A 83 -8.67 0.96 13.41
C LYS A 83 -8.01 2.30 13.76
N TRP A 84 -7.81 3.16 12.77
CA TRP A 84 -7.05 4.40 12.88
C TRP A 84 -5.68 4.21 13.56
N LYS A 85 -4.93 3.20 13.11
CA LYS A 85 -3.61 2.85 13.67
C LYS A 85 -2.54 2.88 12.60
N ILE A 86 -1.41 3.51 12.92
CA ILE A 86 -0.20 3.55 12.10
C ILE A 86 0.80 2.51 12.63
N PHE A 87 1.45 1.80 11.73
CA PHE A 87 2.54 0.87 12.04
C PHE A 87 3.66 1.02 11.01
N TYR A 88 4.90 0.75 11.44
CA TYR A 88 6.04 0.72 10.53
C TYR A 88 6.00 -0.59 9.73
N ALA A 89 6.05 -0.51 8.40
CA ALA A 89 5.92 -1.69 7.54
C ALA A 89 6.99 -2.76 7.83
N PHE A 90 8.17 -2.32 8.27
CA PHE A 90 9.34 -3.18 8.50
C PHE A 90 9.63 -3.45 9.98
N GLU A 91 8.74 -3.08 10.90
CA GLU A 91 8.98 -3.21 12.35
C GLU A 91 9.29 -4.65 12.79
N ASN A 92 8.86 -5.65 11.99
CA ASN A 92 9.07 -7.07 12.24
C ASN A 92 9.86 -7.79 11.12
N VAL A 93 10.38 -7.05 10.14
CA VAL A 93 11.27 -7.62 9.13
C VAL A 93 12.66 -7.63 9.75
N GLY A 94 13.37 -8.77 9.67
CA GLY A 94 14.65 -8.99 10.34
C GLY A 94 15.77 -8.04 9.90
N THR A 95 17.02 -8.44 10.10
CA THR A 95 18.18 -7.61 9.71
C THR A 95 18.04 -7.07 8.28
N PRO A 96 18.32 -5.77 8.06
CA PRO A 96 18.31 -5.17 6.73
C PRO A 96 19.15 -5.97 5.75
N MET A 97 18.71 -6.10 4.49
CA MET A 97 19.52 -6.73 3.45
C MET A 97 20.84 -5.98 3.27
N SER A 98 21.92 -6.72 2.96
CA SER A 98 23.20 -6.10 2.64
C SER A 98 23.14 -5.40 1.28
N GLU A 99 23.98 -4.37 1.07
CA GLU A 99 24.07 -3.67 -0.23
C GLU A 99 24.39 -4.63 -1.40
N ALA A 100 25.14 -5.71 -1.13
CA ALA A 100 25.44 -6.73 -2.13
C ALA A 100 24.20 -7.52 -2.55
N ASP A 101 23.29 -7.81 -1.62
CA ASP A 101 22.03 -8.49 -1.91
C ASP A 101 21.08 -7.57 -2.69
N VAL A 102 21.05 -6.27 -2.32
CA VAL A 102 20.27 -5.25 -3.03
C VAL A 102 20.79 -5.09 -4.47
N GLY A 103 22.11 -5.01 -4.67
CA GLY A 103 22.72 -4.88 -5.99
C GLY A 103 22.42 -6.06 -6.93
N ARG A 104 22.26 -7.27 -6.39
CA ARG A 104 21.85 -8.47 -7.15
C ARG A 104 20.37 -8.48 -7.54
N LEU A 105 19.50 -7.88 -6.73
CA LEU A 105 18.07 -7.81 -7.00
C LEU A 105 17.69 -6.72 -8.01
N CYS A 106 18.52 -5.68 -8.11
CA CYS A 106 18.26 -4.51 -8.95
C CYS A 106 19.00 -4.52 -10.30
N SER A 107 19.76 -5.58 -10.60
CA SER A 107 20.42 -5.80 -11.90
C SER A 107 19.55 -6.64 -12.83
#